data_AF-A0A800J3S6-F1
#
_entry.id   AF-A0A800J3S6-F1
#
_cell.length_a   1.000
_cell.length_b   1.000
_cell.length_c   1.000
_cell.angle_alpha   90.00
_cell.angle_beta   90.00
_cell.angle_gamma   90.00
#
_symmetry.space_group_name_H-M   'P 1'
#
loop_
_entity.id
_entity.type
_entity.pdbx_description
1 polymer ?
#
loop_
_entity_poly.entity_id
_entity_poly.type
_entity_poly.pdbx_seq_one_letter_code
_entity_poly.pdbx_strand_id
1 'polypeptide(L)' 'MVPAQSQCTACSHLDRQAADAQNAQQCDAFPSGIPDEIWLNQIAHTKSYPGDNGIHLDLIPLDIYQPPSAQA' A
#
# COMPACT_ATOMS: atom_id res chain seq x y z
N MET A 1 -16.91 -1.38 -11.60
CA MET A 1 -16.44 -0.51 -10.50
C MET A 1 -14.95 -0.79 -10.38
N VAL A 2 -14.08 0.16 -10.72
CA VAL A 2 -12.64 0.00 -10.53
C VAL A 2 -12.42 0.06 -9.01
N PRO A 3 -11.89 -0.98 -8.34
CA PRO A 3 -11.67 -0.91 -6.91
C PRO A 3 -10.74 0.28 -6.64
N ALA A 4 -11.10 1.12 -5.68
CA ALA A 4 -10.23 2.19 -5.23
C ALA A 4 -8.93 1.55 -4.73
N GLN A 5 -7.86 1.68 -5.51
CA GLN A 5 -6.58 1.06 -5.19
C GLN A 5 -6.02 1.80 -3.98
N SER A 6 -5.80 1.09 -2.88
CA SER A 6 -5.14 1.66 -1.70
C SER A 6 -3.74 2.15 -2.08
N GLN A 7 -3.29 3.29 -1.54
CA GLN A 7 -1.90 3.75 -1.69
C GLN A 7 -0.91 2.67 -1.24
N CYS A 8 -1.30 1.82 -0.29
CA CYS A 8 -0.51 0.67 0.12
C CYS A 8 -0.22 -0.29 -1.04
N THR A 9 -1.14 -0.49 -2.00
CA THR A 9 -0.89 -1.39 -3.15
C THR A 9 0.12 -0.82 -4.15
N ALA A 10 0.47 0.45 -4.04
CA ALA A 10 1.54 1.10 -4.81
C ALA A 10 2.83 1.30 -3.97
N CYS A 11 2.80 0.94 -2.69
CA CYS A 11 3.94 1.06 -1.78
C CYS A 11 4.90 -0.11 -1.96
N SER A 12 6.20 0.16 -1.83
CA SER A 12 7.27 -0.84 -1.85
C SER A 12 7.32 -1.69 -0.57
N HIS A 13 6.78 -1.19 0.54
CA HIS A 13 6.78 -1.87 1.85
C HIS A 13 5.56 -2.77 2.09
N LEU A 14 4.60 -2.81 1.17
CA LEU A 14 3.46 -3.71 1.29
C LEU A 14 3.86 -5.10 0.81
N ASP A 15 3.80 -6.09 1.69
CA ASP A 15 3.93 -7.49 1.31
C ASP A 15 2.63 -7.98 0.64
N ARG A 16 2.68 -8.05 -0.69
CA ARG A 16 1.56 -8.48 -1.55
C ARG A 16 1.46 -10.00 -1.64
N GLN A 17 2.49 -10.73 -1.22
CA GLN A 17 2.48 -12.20 -1.25
C GLN A 17 1.73 -12.76 -0.03
N ALA A 18 1.79 -12.05 1.11
CA ALA A 18 1.02 -12.32 2.31
C ALA A 18 -0.49 -12.04 2.12
N ALA A 19 -0.87 -11.21 1.15
CA ALA A 19 -2.27 -10.88 0.88
C ALA A 19 -3.10 -12.05 0.32
N ASP A 20 -2.47 -13.05 -0.31
CA ASP A 20 -3.14 -14.25 -0.83
C ASP A 20 -3.39 -15.29 0.28
N ALA A 21 -2.54 -15.30 1.30
CA ALA A 21 -2.67 -16.13 2.49
C ALA A 21 -3.51 -15.42 3.57
N GLN A 22 -4.84 -15.46 3.40
CA GLN A 22 -5.86 -15.12 4.40
C GLN A 22 -5.39 -14.29 5.63
N ASN A 23 -5.63 -12.98 5.57
CA ASN A 23 -5.78 -12.06 6.73
C ASN A 23 -4.56 -11.38 7.36
N ALA A 24 -3.50 -11.07 6.62
CA ALA A 24 -2.68 -9.93 7.04
C ALA A 24 -2.06 -9.21 5.85
N GLN A 25 -2.55 -8.02 5.58
CA GLN A 25 -1.83 -7.06 4.76
C GLN A 25 -0.62 -6.59 5.57
N GLN A 26 0.44 -7.38 5.51
CA GLN A 26 1.67 -7.10 6.23
C GLN A 26 2.38 -5.96 5.52
N CYS A 27 2.42 -4.82 6.20
CA CYS A 27 3.26 -3.70 5.83
C CYS A 27 4.35 -3.62 6.89
N ASP A 28 5.60 -3.38 6.48
CA ASP A 28 6.71 -3.19 7.43
C ASP A 28 6.44 -2.07 8.44
N ALA A 29 5.70 -1.04 8.00
CA ALA A 29 5.27 0.06 8.86
C ALA A 29 4.28 -0.39 9.93
N PHE A 30 3.36 -1.30 9.59
CA PHE A 30 2.28 -1.77 10.44
C PHE A 30 2.29 -3.30 10.53
N PRO A 31 3.22 -3.90 11.30
CA PRO A 31 3.33 -5.35 11.42
C PRO A 31 2.09 -5.98 12.08
N SER A 32 1.36 -5.21 12.89
CA SER A 32 0.11 -5.62 13.53
C SER A 32 -1.14 -5.46 12.65
N GLY A 33 -0.99 -4.89 11.44
CA GLY A 33 -2.09 -4.63 10.50
C GLY A 33 -2.26 -3.14 10.20
N ILE A 34 -2.53 -2.83 8.92
CA ILE A 34 -2.70 -1.46 8.43
C ILE A 34 -4.07 -0.93 8.89
N PRO A 35 -4.14 0.25 9.54
CA PRO A 35 -5.42 0.84 9.91
C PRO A 35 -6.27 1.21 8.69
N ASP A 36 -7.58 1.06 8.80
CA ASP A 36 -8.53 1.33 7.70
C ASP A 36 -8.42 2.75 7.15
N GLU A 37 -8.09 3.73 7.98
CA GLU A 37 -7.93 5.13 7.56
C GLU A 37 -6.80 5.30 6.54
N ILE A 38 -5.72 4.52 6.69
CA ILE A 38 -4.59 4.49 5.74
C ILE A 38 -4.95 3.61 4.55
N TRP A 39 -5.50 2.42 4.82
CA TRP A 39 -5.86 1.47 3.78
C TRP A 39 -6.92 2.02 2.80
N LEU A 40 -7.94 2.71 3.31
CA LEU A 40 -9.00 3.37 2.54
C LEU A 40 -8.58 4.73 1.96
N ASN A 41 -7.30 5.11 2.07
CA ASN A 41 -6.78 6.40 1.60
C ASN A 41 -7.43 7.63 2.25
N GLN A 42 -7.99 7.51 3.46
CA GLN A 42 -8.50 8.67 4.21
C GLN A 42 -7.34 9.54 4.71
N ILE A 43 -6.22 8.91 5.04
CA ILE A 43 -4.97 9.56 5.44
C ILE A 43 -3.86 9.13 4.49
N ALA A 44 -3.25 10.10 3.81
CA ALA A 44 -2.06 9.85 3.02
C ALA A 44 -0.89 9.51 3.96
N HIS A 45 -0.35 8.30 3.85
CA HIS A 45 0.76 7.81 4.68
C HIS A 45 2.12 8.42 4.25
N THR A 46 2.11 9.66 3.78
CA THR A 46 3.32 10.45 3.46
C THR A 46 3.89 11.15 4.69
N LYS A 47 3.09 11.26 5.77
CA LYS A 47 3.50 11.80 7.06
C LYS A 47 3.57 10.68 8.09
N SER A 48 4.38 10.88 9.13
CA SER A 48 4.50 9.93 10.23
C SER A 48 3.14 9.74 10.89
N TYR A 49 2.75 8.48 11.05
CA TYR A 49 1.50 8.07 11.66
C TYR A 49 1.77 7.27 12.94
N PRO A 50 0.99 7.43 14.01
CA PRO A 50 1.19 6.67 15.23
C PRO A 50 1.19 5.16 14.95
N GLY A 51 2.32 4.50 15.22
CA GLY A 51 2.50 3.06 15.03
C GLY A 51 3.08 2.63 13.68
N ASP A 52 3.48 3.56 12.80
CA ASP A 52 4.06 3.27 11.48
C ASP A 52 5.56 2.92 11.49
N ASN A 53 6.15 2.74 12.68
CA ASN A 53 7.57 2.49 12.90
C ASN A 53 8.52 3.51 12.21
N GLY A 54 8.01 4.71 11.89
CA GLY A 54 8.76 5.74 11.17
C GLY A 54 8.96 5.45 9.68
N ILE A 55 8.20 4.50 9.12
CA ILE A 55 8.20 4.17 7.69
C ILE A 55 7.08 4.96 7.02
N HIS A 56 7.44 5.67 5.95
CA HIS A 56 6.51 6.47 5.17
C HIS A 56 6.19 5.77 3.85
N LEU A 57 5.14 6.23 3.17
CA LEU A 57 4.78 5.78 1.83
C LEU A 57 5.93 6.03 0.85
N ASP A 58 6.56 4.94 0.42
CA ASP A 58 7.53 4.94 -0.67
C ASP A 58 6.87 4.32 -1.90
N LEU A 59 6.54 5.17 -2.87
CA LEU A 59 5.87 4.77 -4.10
C LEU A 59 6.86 4.07 -5.01
N ILE A 60 6.42 2.97 -5.63
CA ILE A 60 7.18 2.37 -6.72
C ILE A 60 7.34 3.42 -7.84
N PRO A 61 8.56 3.68 -8.34
CA PRO A 61 8.79 4.64 -9.41
C PRO A 61 7.94 4.33 -10.66
N LEU A 62 7.43 5.37 -11.32
CA LEU A 62 6.60 5.23 -12.53
C LEU A 62 7.34 4.55 -13.69
N ASP A 63 8.67 4.64 -13.69
CA ASP A 63 9.60 3.96 -14.60
C ASP A 63 9.63 2.44 -14.43
N ILE A 64 9.15 1.92 -13.28
CA ILE A 64 8.95 0.49 -13.02
C ILE A 64 7.47 0.09 -13.22
N TYR A 65 6.53 1.04 -13.08
CA TYR A 65 5.11 0.80 -13.30
C TYR A 65 4.79 0.71 -14.80
N GLN A 66 4.65 -0.51 -15.31
CA GLN A 66 4.03 -0.73 -16.62
C GLN A 66 2.51 -0.76 -16.45
N PRO A 67 1.76 0.28 -16.86
CA PRO A 67 0.31 0.16 -16.93
C PRO A 67 -0.05 -0.99 -17.89
N PRO A 68 -1.16 -1.71 -17.68
CA PRO A 68 -1.64 -2.66 -18.67
C PRO A 68 -1.80 -1.88 -19.97
N SER A 69 -0.96 -2.24 -20.95
CA SER A 69 -0.92 -1.65 -22.27
C SER A 69 -2.36 -1.47 -22.73
N ALA A 70 -2.76 -0.21 -22.96
CA ALA A 70 -4.00 0.12 -23.63
C ALA A 70 -3.93 -0.55 -25.00
N GLN A 71 -4.48 -1.75 -25.08
CA GLN A 71 -4.62 -2.49 -26.32
C GLN A 71 -5.65 -1.71 -27.14
N ALA A 72 -5.14 -1.09 -28.21
CA ALA A 72 -5.86 -0.31 -29.20
C ALA A 72 -6.94 -1.12 -29.92
#